data_AF-A0A2V5NN16-F1
#
_entry.id   AF-A0A2V5NN16-F1
#
_cell.length_a   1.000
_cell.length_b   1.000
_cell.length_c   1.000
_cell.angle_alpha   90.00
_cell.angle_beta   90.00
_cell.angle_gamma   90.00
#
_symmetry.space_group_name_H-M   'P 1'
#
loop_
_entity.id
_entity.type
_entity.pdbx_description
1 polymer ?
#
loop_
_entity_poly.entity_id
_entity_poly.type
_entity_poly.pdbx_seq_one_letter_code
_entity_poly.pdbx_strand_id
1 'polypeptide(L)'
;MAQNSSIEWTDHTFNPWWGCSKVSPACLHCYAETWAKRVGQKIWGVQSPRRLFGTAHWDEPVRWDAEAEASGIRRRVFCASMADVFESRSELTDEREKLWTLVETTPSLDWLL
;
A
#
# COMPACT_ATOMS: atom_id res chain seq x y z
N MET A 1 5.66 -8.41 1.64
CA MET A 1 4.58 -9.17 0.98
C MET A 1 5.27 -10.10 -0.03
N ALA A 2 4.60 -11.11 -0.59
CA ALA A 2 5.22 -11.90 -1.66
C ALA A 2 5.42 -11.03 -2.91
N GLN A 3 6.45 -11.30 -3.72
CA GLN A 3 6.75 -10.53 -4.93
C GLN A 3 5.56 -10.48 -5.90
N ASN A 4 4.83 -11.59 -6.03
CA ASN A 4 3.62 -11.67 -6.85
C ASN A 4 2.39 -11.78 -5.94
N SER A 5 1.34 -11.04 -6.30
CA SER A 5 0.05 -11.11 -5.63
C SER A 5 -0.69 -12.40 -5.99
N SER A 6 -1.38 -13.00 -5.03
CA SER A 6 -2.34 -14.08 -5.28
C SER A 6 -3.74 -13.56 -5.59
N ILE A 7 -3.90 -12.25 -5.78
CA ILE A 7 -5.17 -11.61 -6.12
C ILE A 7 -5.24 -11.58 -7.65
N GLU A 8 -6.17 -12.34 -8.23
CA GLU A 8 -6.27 -12.62 -9.68
C GLU A 8 -6.18 -11.40 -10.62
N TRP A 9 -6.60 -10.22 -10.14
CA TRP A 9 -6.66 -9.01 -10.95
C TRP A 9 -5.48 -8.05 -10.75
N THR A 10 -4.47 -8.38 -9.95
CA THR A 10 -3.29 -7.53 -9.74
C THR A 10 -2.01 -8.34 -9.81
N ASP A 11 -0.94 -7.76 -10.35
CA ASP A 11 0.36 -8.41 -10.43
C ASP A 11 1.10 -8.27 -9.08
N HIS A 12 1.07 -7.05 -8.52
CA HIS A 12 1.74 -6.71 -7.26
C HIS A 12 0.79 -6.03 -6.27
N THR A 13 1.19 -6.02 -4.99
CA THR A 13 0.53 -5.23 -3.95
C THR A 13 1.56 -4.35 -3.25
N PHE A 14 1.24 -3.07 -3.08
CA PHE A 14 2.10 -2.12 -2.37
C PHE A 14 1.32 -1.45 -1.25
N ASN A 15 1.99 -1.18 -0.14
CA ASN A 15 1.41 -0.43 0.99
C ASN A 15 2.41 0.65 1.42
N PRO A 16 2.05 1.94 1.41
CA PRO A 16 2.94 3.01 1.89
C PRO A 16 3.09 2.99 3.42
N TRP A 17 2.07 2.50 4.12
CA TRP A 17 2.07 2.19 5.55
C TRP A 17 1.07 1.08 5.83
N TRP A 18 1.01 0.61 7.07
CA TRP A 18 0.03 -0.36 7.53
C TRP A 18 -0.79 0.21 8.70
N GLY A 19 -2.11 0.14 8.57
CA GLY A 19 -3.09 0.63 9.53
C GLY A 19 -3.96 1.74 8.96
N CYS A 20 -5.15 1.91 9.52
CA CYS A 20 -6.02 3.06 9.23
C CYS A 20 -6.97 3.36 10.40
N SER A 21 -7.71 4.46 10.29
CA SER A 21 -8.86 4.79 11.14
C SER A 21 -10.15 4.41 10.45
N LYS A 22 -11.15 3.94 11.21
CA LYS A 22 -12.48 3.68 10.66
C LYS A 22 -13.19 4.99 10.40
N VAL A 23 -13.64 5.19 9.16
CA VAL A 23 -14.32 6.44 8.72
C VAL A 23 -15.80 6.23 8.38
N SER A 24 -16.24 4.99 8.17
CA SER A 24 -17.63 4.69 7.80
C SER A 24 -18.09 3.31 8.30
N PRO A 25 -19.40 3.01 8.26
CA PRO A 25 -19.93 1.68 8.57
C PRO A 25 -19.36 0.55 7.68
N ALA A 26 -18.86 0.87 6.48
CA ALA A 26 -18.22 -0.11 5.60
C ALA A 26 -16.95 -0.72 6.23
N CYS A 27 -16.33 -0.03 7.19
CA CYS A 27 -15.15 -0.52 7.90
C CYS A 27 -15.45 -1.62 8.94
N LEU A 28 -16.73 -1.97 9.18
CA LEU A 28 -17.13 -2.89 10.26
C LEU A 28 -16.45 -4.26 10.16
N HIS A 29 -16.31 -4.80 8.94
CA HIS A 29 -15.74 -6.13 8.67
C HIS A 29 -14.40 -6.06 7.92
N CYS A 30 -13.56 -5.08 8.25
CA CYS A 30 -12.25 -4.89 7.63
C CYS A 30 -11.33 -6.11 7.87
N TYR A 31 -10.93 -6.80 6.80
CA TYR A 31 -10.01 -7.93 6.88
C TYR A 31 -8.62 -7.49 7.35
N ALA A 32 -8.16 -6.30 6.94
CA ALA A 32 -6.83 -5.80 7.27
C ALA A 32 -6.69 -5.52 8.78
N GLU A 33 -7.75 -5.01 9.42
CA GLU A 33 -7.82 -4.87 10.89
C GLU A 33 -7.78 -6.25 11.57
N THR A 34 -8.55 -7.20 11.05
CA THR A 34 -8.61 -8.57 11.59
C THR A 34 -7.23 -9.24 11.50
N TRP A 35 -6.53 -9.05 10.39
CA TRP A 35 -5.17 -9.55 10.19
C TRP A 35 -4.17 -8.90 11.14
N ALA A 36 -4.24 -7.57 11.32
CA ALA A 36 -3.39 -6.87 12.28
C ALA A 36 -3.59 -7.39 13.71
N LYS A 37 -4.83 -7.63 14.13
CA LYS A 37 -5.12 -8.27 15.43
C LYS A 37 -4.52 -9.66 15.53
N ARG A 38 -4.66 -10.48 14.48
CA ARG A 38 -4.11 -11.85 14.41
C ARG A 38 -2.60 -11.87 14.60
N VAL A 39 -1.87 -10.92 14.01
CA VAL A 39 -0.40 -10.85 14.12
C VAL A 39 0.09 -9.98 15.28
N GLY A 40 -0.81 -9.56 16.18
CA GLY A 40 -0.47 -8.77 17.37
C GLY A 40 -0.13 -7.30 17.13
N GLN A 41 -0.47 -6.74 15.96
CA GLN A 41 -0.21 -5.34 15.62
C GLN A 41 -1.35 -4.43 16.11
N LYS A 42 -1.00 -3.38 16.86
CA LYS A 42 -1.94 -2.40 17.43
C LYS A 42 -1.96 -1.09 16.63
N ILE A 43 -2.26 -1.19 15.33
CA ILE A 43 -2.13 -0.11 14.34
C ILE A 43 -3.47 0.35 13.74
N TRP A 44 -4.61 -0.07 14.33
CA TRP A 44 -5.95 0.34 13.90
C TRP A 44 -6.63 1.25 14.92
N GLY A 45 -7.17 2.37 14.44
CA GLY A 45 -7.90 3.34 15.25
C GLY A 45 -7.25 4.73 15.23
N VAL A 46 -8.01 5.69 15.76
CA VAL A 46 -7.69 7.13 15.73
C VAL A 46 -6.39 7.43 16.47
N GLN A 47 -6.17 6.80 17.62
CA GLN A 47 -4.97 7.02 18.46
C GLN A 47 -3.85 6.02 18.20
N SER A 48 -4.12 4.96 17.42
CA SER A 48 -3.11 3.96 17.12
C SER A 48 -2.08 4.52 16.12
N PRO A 49 -0.79 4.14 16.24
CA PRO A 49 0.21 4.52 15.26
C PRO A 49 -0.02 3.79 13.93
N ARG A 50 0.67 4.25 12.88
CA ARG A 50 0.81 3.50 11.63
C ARG A 50 2.18 2.86 11.58
N ARG A 51 2.26 1.65 11.05
CA ARG A 51 3.54 1.00 10.81
C ARG A 51 4.05 1.44 9.45
N LEU A 52 5.20 2.10 9.46
CA LEU A 52 5.88 2.53 8.24
C LEU A 52 6.79 1.42 7.72
N PHE A 53 7.14 1.51 6.44
CA PHE A 53 8.04 0.57 5.77
C PHE A 53 9.38 1.24 5.44
N GLY A 54 10.46 0.44 5.46
CA GLY A 54 11.82 0.93 5.18
C GLY A 54 12.12 1.02 3.68
N THR A 55 13.30 1.56 3.34
CA THR A 55 13.73 1.83 1.96
C THR A 55 13.62 0.63 1.03
N ALA A 56 14.04 -0.56 1.48
CA ALA A 56 13.98 -1.77 0.66
C ALA A 56 12.57 -2.11 0.15
N HIS A 57 11.52 -1.76 0.91
CA HIS A 57 10.12 -1.93 0.49
C HIS A 57 9.72 -0.84 -0.52
N TRP A 58 10.18 0.39 -0.32
CA TRP A 58 9.95 1.52 -1.24
C TRP A 58 10.68 1.37 -2.58
N ASP A 59 11.76 0.59 -2.63
CA ASP A 59 12.50 0.29 -3.86
C ASP A 59 11.81 -0.81 -4.71
N GLU A 60 10.83 -1.55 -4.17
CA GLU A 60 10.17 -2.65 -4.90
C GLU A 60 9.45 -2.16 -6.17
N PRO A 61 8.65 -1.07 -6.15
CA PRO A 61 7.96 -0.60 -7.35
C PRO A 61 8.91 -0.07 -8.42
N VAL A 62 10.06 0.49 -8.04
CA VAL A 62 11.09 0.92 -9.01
C VAL A 62 11.63 -0.28 -9.79
N ARG A 63 11.84 -1.41 -9.10
CA ARG A 63 12.23 -2.66 -9.76
C ARG A 63 11.12 -3.21 -10.65
N TRP A 64 9.88 -3.23 -10.19
CA TRP A 64 8.75 -3.72 -10.98
C TRP A 64 8.53 -2.88 -12.23
N ASP A 65 8.73 -1.56 -12.15
CA ASP A 65 8.63 -0.64 -13.28
C ASP A 65 9.68 -0.96 -14.35
N ALA A 66 10.95 -1.16 -13.95
CA ALA A 66 12.02 -1.55 -14.87
C ALA A 66 11.76 -2.93 -15.51
N GLU A 67 11.22 -3.89 -14.76
CA GLU A 67 10.82 -5.21 -15.29
C GLU A 67 9.64 -5.10 -16.28
N ALA A 68 8.66 -4.23 -15.99
CA ALA A 68 7.51 -3.95 -16.86
C ALA A 68 7.95 -3.25 -18.16
N GLU A 69 8.83 -2.25 -18.05
CA GLU A 69 9.42 -1.55 -19.19
C GLU A 69 10.19 -2.51 -20.09
N ALA A 70 11.09 -3.32 -19.53
CA ALA A 70 11.91 -4.27 -20.28
C ALA A 70 11.07 -5.34 -21.01
N SER A 71 9.94 -5.75 -20.42
CA SER A 71 9.04 -6.72 -21.04
C SER A 71 8.03 -6.11 -22.01
N GLY A 72 7.87 -4.78 -22.01
CA GLY A 72 6.84 -4.07 -22.78
C GLY A 72 5.41 -4.35 -22.29
N ILE A 73 5.24 -4.98 -21.12
CA ILE A 73 3.95 -5.33 -20.55
C ILE A 73 3.80 -4.58 -19.23
N ARG A 74 2.81 -3.67 -19.19
CA ARG A 74 2.45 -2.94 -17.98
C ARG A 74 1.96 -3.88 -16.87
N ARG A 75 2.22 -3.53 -15.62
CA ARG A 75 1.85 -4.33 -14.44
C ARG A 75 0.90 -3.58 -13.53
N ARG A 76 -0.14 -4.26 -13.05
CA ARG A 76 -1.11 -3.67 -12.12
C ARG A 76 -0.61 -3.77 -10.69
N VAL A 77 -0.68 -2.66 -9.96
CA VAL A 77 -0.26 -2.57 -8.57
C VAL A 77 -1.44 -2.13 -7.72
N PHE A 78 -1.93 -3.05 -6.89
CA PHE A 78 -2.96 -2.73 -5.89
C PHE A 78 -2.32 -2.02 -4.70
N CYS A 79 -2.60 -0.72 -4.56
CA CYS A 79 -2.10 0.09 -3.48
C CYS A 79 -3.00 -0.02 -2.24
N ALA A 80 -2.39 0.07 -1.07
CA ALA A 80 -3.08 0.24 0.21
C ALA A 80 -4.04 -0.90 0.60
N SER A 81 -3.74 -2.14 0.21
CA SER A 81 -4.51 -3.33 0.65
C SER A 81 -4.58 -3.51 2.18
N MET A 82 -3.70 -2.87 2.93
CA MET A 82 -3.62 -2.94 4.39
C MET A 82 -3.70 -1.54 5.05
N ALA A 83 -4.11 -0.52 4.30
CA ALA A 83 -4.14 0.86 4.76
C ALA A 83 -5.27 1.65 4.05
N ASP A 84 -5.30 2.95 4.25
CA ASP A 84 -6.12 3.89 3.50
C ASP A 84 -5.24 5.08 3.13
N VAL A 85 -4.86 5.21 1.84
CA VAL A 85 -3.97 6.29 1.36
C VAL A 85 -4.54 7.68 1.57
N PHE A 86 -5.87 7.81 1.69
CA PHE A 86 -6.58 9.05 1.90
C PHE A 86 -6.87 9.36 3.37
N GLU A 87 -6.33 8.56 4.31
CA GLU A 87 -6.49 8.81 5.74
C GLU A 87 -6.05 10.24 6.10
N SER A 88 -6.99 11.05 6.61
CA SER A 88 -6.72 12.45 6.95
C SER A 88 -5.93 12.58 8.25
N ARG A 89 -4.63 12.29 8.18
CA ARG A 89 -3.69 12.34 9.31
C ARG A 89 -2.38 13.00 8.87
N SER A 90 -1.99 14.04 9.59
CA SER A 90 -0.80 14.84 9.27
C SER A 90 0.51 14.05 9.35
N GLU A 91 0.59 13.05 10.24
CA GLU A 91 1.75 12.16 10.37
C GLU A 91 2.04 11.32 9.11
N LEU A 92 1.08 11.24 8.17
CA LEU A 92 1.19 10.45 6.94
C LEU A 92 1.43 11.30 5.70
N THR A 93 1.54 12.63 5.85
CA THR A 93 1.74 13.55 4.71
C THR A 93 3.00 13.19 3.94
N ASP A 94 4.13 13.04 4.62
CA ASP A 94 5.42 12.73 3.99
C ASP A 94 5.37 11.40 3.22
N GLU A 95 4.71 10.39 3.77
CA GLU A 95 4.67 9.06 3.15
C GLU A 95 3.69 9.01 1.99
N ARG A 96 2.64 9.84 2.06
CA ARG A 96 1.74 10.08 0.93
C ARG A 96 2.45 10.84 -0.19
N GLU A 97 3.25 11.86 0.12
CA GLU A 97 4.04 12.58 -0.89
C GLU A 97 5.04 11.64 -1.58
N LYS A 98 5.75 10.81 -0.81
CA LYS A 98 6.62 9.76 -1.37
C LYS A 98 5.85 8.80 -2.29
N LEU A 99 4.64 8.40 -1.92
CA LEU A 99 3.79 7.57 -2.77
C LEU A 99 3.45 8.28 -4.08
N TRP A 100 3.07 9.56 -4.05
CA TRP A 100 2.76 10.31 -5.26
C TRP A 100 3.95 10.43 -6.21
N THR A 101 5.13 10.75 -5.68
CA THR A 101 6.36 10.73 -6.47
C THR A 101 6.63 9.34 -7.04
N LEU A 102 6.42 8.28 -6.26
CA LEU A 102 6.63 6.92 -6.74
C LEU A 102 5.68 6.56 -7.88
N VAL A 103 4.40 6.92 -7.77
CA VAL A 103 3.39 6.72 -8.84
C VAL A 103 3.79 7.47 -10.11
N GLU A 104 4.20 8.73 -9.99
CA GLU A 104 4.60 9.55 -11.14
C GLU A 104 5.88 9.05 -11.82
N THR A 105 6.82 8.50 -11.03
CA THR A 105 8.13 8.04 -11.51
C THR A 105 8.14 6.57 -11.96
N THR A 106 7.02 5.86 -11.83
CA THR A 106 6.87 4.46 -12.29
C THR A 106 5.80 4.34 -13.38
N PRO A 107 6.06 4.94 -14.57
CA PRO A 107 5.05 5.08 -15.61
C PRO A 107 4.64 3.75 -16.22
N SER A 108 5.43 2.68 -16.12
CA SER A 108 5.12 1.34 -16.65
C SER A 108 4.19 0.54 -15.73
N LEU A 109 3.86 1.08 -14.56
CA LEU A 109 2.93 0.49 -13.60
C LEU A 109 1.54 1.13 -13.70
N ASP A 110 0.51 0.29 -13.60
CA ASP A 110 -0.88 0.69 -13.47
C ASP A 110 -1.27 0.67 -11.98
N TRP A 111 -1.22 1.84 -11.34
CA TRP A 111 -1.54 2.00 -9.93
C TRP A 111 -3.06 2.02 -9.69
N LEU A 112 -3.52 1.13 -8.81
CA LEU A 112 -4.91 1.03 -8.37
C LEU A 112 -4.99 1.57 -6.94
N LEU A 113 -5.42 2.83 -6.81
CA LEU A 113 -5.52 3.60 -5.56
C LEU A 113 -6.90 3.48 -4.89
#